data_AF-A0A524NG09-F1
#
_entry.id   AF-A0A524NG09-F1
#
_cell.length_a   1.000
_cell.length_b   1.000
_cell.length_c   1.000
_cell.angle_alpha   90.00
_cell.angle_beta   90.00
_cell.angle_gamma   90.00
#
_symmetry.space_group_name_H-M   'P 1'
#
loop_
_entity.id
_entity.type
_entity.pdbx_description
1 polymer ?
#
loop_
_entity_poly.entity_id
_entity_poly.type
_entity_poly.pdbx_seq_one_letter_code
_entity_poly.pdbx_strand_id
1 'polypeptide(L)' 'MTEEKTVTQKPFEIQMQGYEVVEKVAKSCATSARIIVPRDWIGKRVRVVRLDP' A
#
# COMPACT_ATOMS: atom_id res chain seq x y z
N MET A 1 -16.86 -15.62 -9.55
CA MET A 1 -15.91 -16.42 -8.76
C MET A 1 -14.84 -15.45 -8.31
N THR A 2 -14.95 -14.94 -7.08
CA THR A 2 -14.00 -13.97 -6.54
C THR A 2 -12.91 -14.79 -5.87
N GLU A 3 -11.71 -14.83 -6.43
CA GLU A 3 -10.55 -15.43 -5.77
C GLU A 3 -10.28 -14.67 -4.47
N GLU A 4 -10.52 -15.31 -3.33
CA GLU A 4 -10.06 -14.82 -2.04
C GLU A 4 -8.53 -14.86 -2.04
N LYS A 5 -7.91 -13.70 -2.27
CA LYS A 5 -6.46 -13.54 -2.08
C LYS A 5 -6.13 -13.88 -0.64
N THR A 6 -5.39 -14.96 -0.45
CA THR A 6 -4.89 -15.39 0.85
C THR A 6 -3.88 -14.36 1.35
N VAL A 7 -4.34 -13.44 2.19
CA VAL A 7 -3.47 -12.46 2.84
C VAL A 7 -2.62 -13.22 3.85
N THR A 8 -1.36 -13.42 3.52
CA THR A 8 -0.42 -14.10 4.41
C THR A 8 -0.22 -13.24 5.66
N GLN A 9 -0.57 -13.80 6.82
CA GLN A 9 -0.46 -13.15 8.14
C GLN A 9 0.98 -13.13 8.69
N LYS A 10 1.91 -13.80 7.99
CA LYS A 10 3.32 -13.82 8.37
C LYS A 10 4.05 -12.65 7.68
N PRO A 11 4.85 -11.86 8.42
CA PRO A 11 5.69 -10.85 7.80
C PRO A 11 6.70 -11.52 6.85
N PHE A 12 7.01 -10.85 5.74
CA PHE A 12 7.99 -11.30 4.76
C PHE A 12 8.83 -10.11 4.31
N GLU A 13 10.07 -10.38 3.89
CA GLU A 13 10.97 -9.33 3.41
C GLU A 13 10.63 -8.94 1.97
N ILE A 14 10.60 -7.63 1.71
CA ILE A 14 10.40 -7.07 0.38
C ILE A 14 11.58 -6.16 0.07
N GLN A 15 12.37 -6.53 -0.94
CA GLN A 15 13.44 -5.68 -1.46
C GLN A 15 12.95 -4.95 -2.72
N MET A 16 13.04 -3.62 -2.73
CA MET A 16 12.66 -2.80 -3.87
C MET A 16 13.47 -1.51 -3.92
N GLN A 17 13.72 -1.03 -5.13
CA GLN A 17 14.26 0.31 -5.35
C GLN A 17 13.12 1.34 -5.31
N GLY A 18 13.35 2.47 -4.68
CA GLY A 18 12.39 3.57 -4.56
C GLY A 18 13.11 4.90 -4.39
N TYR A 19 12.38 5.98 -4.67
CA TYR A 19 12.90 7.35 -4.52
C TYR A 19 12.61 7.92 -3.12
N GLU A 20 11.45 7.59 -2.55
CA GLU A 20 10.97 8.12 -1.29
C GLU A 20 10.01 7.09 -0.64
N VAL A 21 10.02 7.00 0.70
CA VAL A 21 9.11 6.15 1.49
C VAL A 21 8.34 7.03 2.44
N VAL A 22 7.02 6.87 2.48
CA VAL A 22 6.13 7.61 3.39
C VAL A 22 5.20 6.63 4.10
N GLU A 23 5.23 6.62 5.43
CA GLU A 23 4.36 5.79 6.25
C GLU A 23 3.11 6.56 6.66
N LYS A 24 1.93 5.99 6.37
CA LYS A 24 0.63 6.56 6.73
C LYS A 24 -0.38 5.45 6.99
N VAL A 25 -1.29 5.71 7.92
CA VAL A 25 -2.44 4.83 8.18
C VAL A 25 -3.46 4.97 7.05
N ALA A 26 -3.85 3.84 6.47
CA ALA A 26 -4.93 3.80 5.48
C ALA A 26 -6.26 4.15 6.14
N LYS A 27 -7.02 5.06 5.51
CA LYS A 27 -8.34 5.49 5.99
C LYS A 27 -9.43 4.84 5.15
N SER A 28 -10.59 4.59 5.75
CA SER A 28 -11.75 4.05 5.04
C SER A 28 -12.20 4.97 3.89
N CYS A 29 -12.65 4.35 2.80
CA CYS A 29 -13.18 5.01 1.62
C CYS A 29 -14.22 4.10 0.95
N ALA A 30 -15.47 4.21 1.38
CA ALA A 30 -16.58 3.33 0.96
C ALA A 30 -16.19 1.84 1.08
N THR A 31 -16.06 1.13 -0.04
CA THR A 31 -15.70 -0.29 -0.11
C THR A 31 -14.19 -0.55 -0.14
N SER A 32 -13.37 0.47 0.10
CA SER A 32 -11.91 0.43 -0.02
C SER A 32 -11.21 1.22 1.09
N ALA A 33 -9.87 1.22 1.06
CA ALA A 33 -9.05 2.10 1.88
C ALA A 33 -8.21 3.02 0.98
N ARG A 34 -7.90 4.22 1.48
CA ARG A 34 -7.07 5.22 0.80
C ARG A 34 -5.94 5.70 1.70
N ILE A 35 -4.80 5.99 1.09
CA ILE A 35 -3.71 6.77 1.67
C ILE A 35 -3.56 8.06 0.87
N ILE A 36 -3.33 9.17 1.55
CA ILE A 36 -3.05 10.46 0.88
C ILE A 36 -1.54 10.58 0.74
N VAL A 37 -1.06 10.70 -0.49
CA VAL A 37 0.37 10.86 -0.82
C VAL A 37 0.72 12.33 -1.06
N PRO A 38 2.00 12.74 -1.01
CA PRO A 38 2.43 14.09 -1.37
C PRO A 38 1.94 14.52 -2.76
N ARG A 39 1.61 15.81 -2.91
CA ARG A 39 1.09 16.36 -4.19
C ARG A 39 2.07 16.17 -5.35
N ASP A 40 3.36 16.25 -5.08
CA ASP A 40 4.43 16.12 -6.09
C ASP A 40 4.57 14.69 -6.63
N TRP A 41 3.77 13.74 -6.16
CA TRP A 41 3.69 12.38 -6.69
C TRP A 41 2.64 12.23 -7.82
N ILE A 42 1.87 13.27 -8.13
CA ILE A 42 0.93 13.25 -9.26
C ILE A 42 1.68 12.85 -10.55
N GLY A 43 1.17 11.83 -11.25
CA GLY A 43 1.77 11.29 -12.47
C GLY A 43 2.93 10.30 -12.26
N LYS A 44 3.39 10.08 -11.03
CA LYS A 44 4.44 9.09 -10.72
C LYS A 44 3.84 7.71 -10.45
N ARG A 45 4.62 6.66 -10.76
CA ARG A 45 4.24 5.28 -10.43
C ARG A 45 4.52 5.02 -8.95
N VAL A 46 3.48 4.72 -8.18
CA VAL A 46 3.56 4.47 -6.73
C VAL A 46 3.17 3.03 -6.44
N ARG A 47 3.87 2.39 -5.49
CA ARG A 47 3.51 1.08 -4.95
C ARG A 47 3.26 1.22 -3.46
N VAL A 48 2.18 0.61 -2.98
CA VAL A 48 1.81 0.60 -1.56
C VAL A 48 2.10 -0.79 -1.00
N VAL A 49 2.80 -0.83 0.13
CA VAL A 49 3.07 -2.06 0.90
C VAL A 49 2.35 -1.94 2.23
N ARG A 50 1.55 -2.96 2.58
CA ARG A 50 0.92 -3.03 3.89
C ARG A 50 1.95 -3.60 4.89
N LEU A 51 2.20 -2.87 5.97
CA LEU A 51 3.20 -3.25 6.98
C LEU A 51 2.63 -4.17 8.08
N ASP A 52 1.31 -4.09 8.32
CA ASP A 52 0.62 -4.85 9.35
C ASP A 52 -0.25 -6.02 8.79
N PRO A 53 -0.62 -7.02 9.62
CA PRO A 53 -1.40 -8.20 9.22
C PRO A 53 -2.86 -7.95 8.79
#